data_AF-A0AAI9EA53-F1
#
_entry.id   AF-A0AAI9EA53-F1
#
_cell.length_a   1.000
_cell.length_b   1.000
_cell.length_c   1.000
_cell.angle_alpha   90.00
_cell.angle_beta   90.00
_cell.angle_gamma   90.00
#
_symmetry.space_group_name_H-M   'P 1'
#
loop_
_entity.id
_entity.type
_entity.pdbx_description
1 polymer ?
#
loop_
_entity_poly.entity_id
_entity_poly.type
_entity_poly.pdbx_seq_one_letter_code
_entity_poly.pdbx_strand_id
1 'polypeptide(L)'
;MHLPPGLAVVQRSEEEGRAYMDWHMRQAMSEPCFFSMQLLNAATPLVTQGKLAQEVVLRLRGQVVTHLNAAIRDPDRMLTIPVLLTVASIALHERLFGEARNALEIHGPAFSRMLALKGGIESLEVPRIGFALIKFTTDVLSSTNSGMSTGDLLKRWAPSGLRKQHPGYGSAAEQA
;
A
#
# COMPACT_ATOMS: atom_id res chain seq x y z
N MET A 1 -13.15 2.18 -7.76
CA MET A 1 -11.83 2.47 -7.16
C MET A 1 -11.40 1.22 -6.40
N HIS A 2 -10.31 0.56 -6.80
CA HIS A 2 -9.82 -0.62 -6.06
C HIS A 2 -9.22 -0.10 -4.76
N LEU A 3 -10.03 -0.10 -3.71
CA LEU A 3 -9.58 0.18 -2.35
C LEU A 3 -8.50 -0.85 -2.01
N PRO A 4 -7.46 -0.47 -1.23
CA PRO A 4 -6.64 -1.47 -0.61
C PRO A 4 -7.60 -2.46 0.06
N PRO A 5 -7.35 -3.76 -0.07
CA PRO A 5 -8.18 -4.77 0.60
C PRO A 5 -8.31 -4.54 2.14
N GLY A 6 -7.65 -3.55 2.73
CA GLY A 6 -7.80 -3.24 4.14
C GLY A 6 -9.03 -2.41 4.51
N LEU A 7 -9.60 -1.57 3.63
CA LEU A 7 -10.60 -0.59 4.07
C LEU A 7 -11.84 -1.27 4.68
N ALA A 8 -12.39 -2.26 3.98
CA ALA A 8 -13.57 -2.99 4.45
C ALA A 8 -13.30 -3.82 5.70
N VAL A 9 -12.04 -4.24 5.92
CA VAL A 9 -11.61 -4.99 7.10
C VAL A 9 -11.53 -4.10 8.33
N VAL A 10 -11.14 -2.84 8.16
CA VAL A 10 -10.84 -1.94 9.29
C VAL A 10 -11.90 -0.88 9.54
N GLN A 11 -12.77 -0.56 8.58
CA GLN A 11 -13.84 0.44 8.75
C GLN A 11 -14.89 -0.04 9.76
N ARG A 12 -15.39 0.87 10.59
CA ARG A 12 -16.45 0.61 11.58
C ARG A 12 -17.83 1.03 11.08
N SER A 13 -17.87 1.95 10.11
CA SER A 13 -19.08 2.41 9.44
C SER A 13 -18.76 2.85 8.02
N GLU A 14 -19.78 2.95 7.17
CA GLU A 14 -19.60 3.50 5.82
C GLU A 14 -19.17 4.96 5.83
N GLU A 15 -19.66 5.74 6.80
CA GLU A 15 -19.29 7.15 6.95
C GLU A 15 -17.81 7.32 7.26
N GLU A 16 -17.28 6.50 8.18
CA GLU A 16 -15.84 6.47 8.48
C GLU A 16 -15.03 6.06 7.24
N GLY A 17 -15.52 5.07 6.50
CA GLY A 17 -14.93 4.65 5.23
C GLY A 17 -14.86 5.79 4.22
N ARG A 18 -15.96 6.53 4.01
CA ARG A 18 -16.01 7.71 3.12
C ARG A 18 -15.05 8.81 3.57
N ALA A 19 -15.04 9.15 4.86
CA ALA A 19 -14.14 10.17 5.40
C ALA A 19 -12.66 9.81 5.21
N TYR A 20 -12.30 8.54 5.40
CA TYR A 20 -10.95 8.07 5.11
C TYR A 20 -10.63 8.17 3.62
N MET A 21 -11.59 7.85 2.74
CA MET A 21 -11.38 7.96 1.29
C MET A 21 -11.14 9.39 0.83
N ASP A 22 -11.91 10.35 1.35
CA ASP A 22 -11.70 11.76 1.05
C ASP A 22 -10.33 12.24 1.54
N TRP A 23 -9.95 11.84 2.75
CA TRP A 23 -8.61 12.12 3.27
C TRP A 23 -7.51 11.51 2.40
N HIS A 24 -7.63 10.24 2.05
CA HIS A 24 -6.63 9.50 1.26
C HIS A 24 -6.49 10.06 -0.14
N MET A 25 -7.60 10.44 -0.77
CA MET A 25 -7.58 11.10 -2.09
C MET A 25 -6.92 12.47 -2.02
N ARG A 26 -7.14 13.27 -0.97
CA ARG A 26 -6.40 14.53 -0.78
C ARG A 26 -4.89 14.29 -0.66
N GLN A 27 -4.48 13.27 0.11
CA GLN A 27 -3.06 12.90 0.19
C GLN A 27 -2.51 12.51 -1.18
N ALA A 28 -3.21 11.65 -1.93
CA ALA A 28 -2.79 11.22 -3.27
C ALA A 28 -2.64 12.41 -4.23
N MET A 29 -3.61 13.33 -4.24
CA MET A 29 -3.57 14.50 -5.11
C MET A 29 -2.50 15.53 -4.70
N SER A 30 -2.04 15.52 -3.45
CA SER A 30 -1.03 16.45 -2.95
C SER A 30 0.41 16.11 -3.35
N GLU A 31 0.68 14.86 -3.78
CA GLU A 31 2.04 14.39 -4.04
C GLU A 31 2.07 13.41 -5.23
N PRO A 32 2.74 13.77 -6.35
CA PRO A 32 2.80 12.96 -7.55
C PRO A 32 3.27 11.52 -7.36
N CYS A 33 4.21 11.26 -6.43
CA CYS A 33 4.68 9.89 -6.19
C CYS A 33 3.58 9.02 -5.59
N PHE A 34 2.77 9.58 -4.70
CA PHE A 34 1.69 8.85 -4.06
C PHE A 34 0.53 8.62 -5.03
N PHE A 35 0.15 9.63 -5.81
CA PHE A 35 -0.84 9.47 -6.88
C PHE A 35 -0.47 8.33 -7.84
N SER A 36 0.78 8.33 -8.34
CA SER A 36 1.26 7.32 -9.29
C SER A 36 1.27 5.93 -8.67
N MET A 37 1.60 5.83 -7.38
CA MET A 37 1.60 4.56 -6.65
C MET A 37 0.18 4.00 -6.47
N GLN A 38 -0.81 4.87 -6.23
CA GLN A 38 -2.21 4.46 -6.19
C GLN A 38 -2.72 3.94 -7.53
N LEU A 39 -2.31 4.57 -8.64
CA LEU A 39 -2.61 4.06 -9.98
C LEU A 39 -1.93 2.71 -10.25
N LEU A 40 -0.66 2.55 -9.85
CA LEU A 40 0.04 1.28 -9.95
C LEU A 40 -0.67 0.17 -9.19
N ASN A 41 -1.05 0.43 -7.93
CA ASN A 41 -1.80 -0.52 -7.10
C ASN A 41 -3.15 -0.91 -7.72
N ALA A 42 -3.85 0.04 -8.36
CA ALA A 42 -5.11 -0.25 -9.02
C ALA A 42 -4.93 -1.01 -10.35
N ALA A 43 -3.86 -0.74 -11.09
CA ALA A 43 -3.61 -1.33 -12.41
C ALA A 43 -3.05 -2.76 -12.32
N THR A 44 -2.19 -3.06 -11.35
CA THR A 44 -1.52 -4.38 -11.25
C THR A 44 -2.50 -5.56 -11.23
N PRO A 45 -3.56 -5.57 -10.41
CA PRO A 45 -4.54 -6.67 -10.43
C PRO A 45 -5.28 -6.81 -11.77
N LEU A 46 -5.47 -5.70 -12.50
CA LEU A 46 -6.13 -5.74 -13.81
C LEU A 46 -5.19 -6.31 -14.88
N VAL A 47 -3.88 -6.00 -14.80
CA VAL A 47 -2.86 -6.61 -15.66
C VAL A 47 -2.72 -8.10 -15.38
N THR A 48 -2.68 -8.54 -14.11
CA THR A 48 -2.59 -9.98 -13.79
C THR A 48 -3.83 -10.76 -14.27
N GLN A 49 -4.99 -10.11 -14.34
CA GLN A 49 -6.21 -10.67 -14.91
C GLN A 49 -6.31 -10.55 -16.44
N GLY A 50 -5.27 -10.05 -17.12
CA GLY A 50 -5.29 -9.86 -18.58
C GLY A 50 -6.24 -8.76 -19.08
N LYS A 51 -6.75 -7.90 -18.19
CA LYS A 51 -7.69 -6.80 -18.53
C LYS A 51 -6.99 -5.52 -18.95
N LEU A 52 -5.69 -5.39 -18.66
CA LEU A 52 -4.84 -4.29 -19.09
C LEU A 52 -3.51 -4.83 -19.63
N ALA A 53 -2.88 -4.06 -20.52
CA ALA A 53 -1.58 -4.41 -21.09
C ALA A 53 -0.45 -4.27 -20.04
N GLN A 54 0.57 -5.15 -20.11
CA GLN A 54 1.66 -5.19 -19.12
C GLN A 54 2.48 -3.89 -19.09
N GLU A 55 2.57 -3.20 -20.23
CA GLU A 55 3.26 -1.94 -20.41
C GLU A 55 2.71 -0.83 -19.50
N VAL A 56 1.43 -0.93 -19.11
CA VAL A 56 0.80 0.02 -18.18
C VAL A 56 1.50 -0.01 -16.82
N VAL A 57 1.76 -1.21 -16.27
CA VAL A 57 2.45 -1.39 -14.98
C VAL A 57 3.90 -0.94 -15.08
N LEU A 58 4.59 -1.24 -16.18
CA LEU A 58 5.98 -0.81 -16.39
C LEU A 58 6.09 0.72 -16.43
N ARG A 59 5.18 1.40 -17.15
CA ARG A 59 5.13 2.86 -17.20
C ARG A 59 4.85 3.47 -15.83
N LEU A 60 3.87 2.94 -15.11
CA LEU A 60 3.50 3.43 -13.78
C LEU A 60 4.64 3.25 -12.76
N ARG A 61 5.38 2.13 -12.82
CA ARG A 61 6.60 1.94 -12.01
C ARG A 61 7.65 3.04 -12.29
N GLY A 62 7.91 3.34 -13.56
CA GLY A 62 8.81 4.43 -13.95
C GLY A 62 8.38 5.79 -13.41
N GLN A 63 7.07 6.09 -13.44
CA GLN A 63 6.51 7.33 -12.88
C GLN A 63 6.67 7.39 -11.35
N VAL A 64 6.36 6.30 -10.63
CA VAL A 64 6.55 6.22 -9.18
C VAL A 64 8.00 6.51 -8.80
N VAL A 65 8.96 5.83 -9.45
CA VAL A 65 10.40 6.03 -9.18
C VAL A 65 10.83 7.47 -9.46
N THR A 66 10.40 8.03 -10.60
CA THR A 66 10.75 9.40 -10.99
C THR A 66 10.23 10.42 -9.97
N HIS A 67 8.95 10.34 -9.62
CA HIS A 67 8.34 11.28 -8.69
C HIS A 67 8.86 11.10 -7.26
N LEU A 68 9.07 9.87 -6.81
CA LEU A 68 9.61 9.62 -5.47
C LEU A 68 11.03 10.16 -5.35
N ASN A 69 11.89 9.94 -6.36
CA ASN A 69 13.24 10.49 -6.38
C ASN A 69 13.25 12.03 -6.32
N ALA A 70 12.28 12.69 -6.95
CA ALA A 70 12.12 14.13 -6.82
C ALA A 70 11.69 14.54 -5.41
N ALA A 71 10.75 13.81 -4.80
CA ALA A 71 10.23 14.12 -3.47
C ALA A 71 11.26 13.91 -2.35
N ILE A 72 12.07 12.84 -2.40
CA ILE A 72 13.07 12.53 -1.36
C ILE A 72 14.30 13.44 -1.41
N ARG A 73 14.54 14.12 -2.54
CA ARG A 73 15.63 15.10 -2.69
C ARG A 73 15.24 16.49 -2.20
N ASP A 74 13.95 16.71 -1.98
CA ASP A 74 13.41 17.97 -1.49
C ASP A 74 13.21 17.88 0.04
N PRO A 75 13.96 18.65 0.84
CA PRO A 75 13.89 18.60 2.31
C PRO A 75 12.50 18.87 2.87
N ASP A 76 11.68 19.67 2.18
CA ASP A 76 10.35 20.04 2.65
C ASP A 76 9.31 18.93 2.36
N ARG A 77 9.62 18.04 1.41
CA ARG A 77 8.72 16.97 0.96
C ARG A 77 9.08 15.60 1.49
N MET A 78 10.37 15.32 1.68
CA MET A 78 10.91 13.98 1.91
C MET A 78 10.27 13.20 3.07
N LEU A 79 9.74 13.90 4.09
CA LEU A 79 9.07 13.32 5.26
C LEU A 79 7.59 13.72 5.39
N THR A 80 6.96 14.13 4.29
CA THR A 80 5.52 14.35 4.25
C THR A 80 4.76 13.02 4.27
N ILE A 81 3.54 13.02 4.81
CA ILE A 81 2.69 11.82 4.90
C ILE A 81 2.59 11.08 3.55
N PRO A 82 2.25 11.71 2.41
CA PRO A 82 2.10 10.97 1.16
C PRO A 82 3.40 10.35 0.65
N VAL A 83 4.57 10.96 0.92
CA VAL A 83 5.87 10.35 0.58
C VAL A 83 6.13 9.11 1.44
N LEU A 84 5.89 9.18 2.76
CA LEU A 84 5.97 8.01 3.64
C LEU A 84 5.03 6.89 3.18
N LEU A 85 3.77 7.22 2.87
CA LEU A 85 2.78 6.25 2.39
C LEU A 85 3.16 5.66 1.03
N THR A 86 3.86 6.42 0.18
CA THR A 86 4.39 5.90 -1.09
C THR A 86 5.41 4.81 -0.84
N VAL A 87 6.39 5.02 0.04
CA VAL A 87 7.43 4.01 0.33
C VAL A 87 6.83 2.78 1.00
N ALA A 88 5.90 2.97 1.95
CA ALA A 88 5.14 1.86 2.54
C ALA A 88 4.38 1.05 1.47
N SER A 89 3.75 1.75 0.52
CA SER A 89 3.00 1.13 -0.56
C SER A 89 3.90 0.39 -1.55
N ILE A 90 5.10 0.88 -1.85
CA ILE A 90 6.09 0.17 -2.68
C ILE A 90 6.48 -1.14 -2.00
N ALA A 91 6.85 -1.09 -0.72
CA ALA A 91 7.24 -2.28 0.03
C ALA A 91 6.11 -3.32 0.04
N LEU A 92 4.88 -2.89 0.34
CA LEU A 92 3.72 -3.78 0.30
C LEU A 92 3.45 -4.33 -1.11
N HIS A 93 3.56 -3.50 -2.14
CA HIS A 93 3.34 -3.91 -3.53
C HIS A 93 4.35 -4.97 -3.98
N GLU A 94 5.62 -4.78 -3.69
CA GLU A 94 6.66 -5.76 -3.98
C GLU A 94 6.45 -7.05 -3.20
N ARG A 95 6.02 -6.95 -1.93
CA ARG A 95 5.73 -8.13 -1.12
C ARG A 95 4.61 -8.98 -1.72
N LEU A 96 3.59 -8.34 -2.31
CA LEU A 96 2.41 -9.02 -2.84
C LEU A 96 2.55 -9.45 -4.30
N PHE A 97 3.20 -8.63 -5.14
CA PHE A 97 3.18 -8.77 -6.61
C PHE A 97 4.57 -8.74 -7.26
N GLY A 98 5.64 -8.65 -6.48
CA GLY A 98 7.00 -8.50 -6.98
C GLY A 98 8.01 -9.37 -6.25
N GLU A 99 9.22 -8.84 -6.09
CA GLU A 99 10.29 -9.51 -5.38
C GLU A 99 10.16 -9.28 -3.87
N ALA A 100 9.69 -10.30 -3.17
CA ALA A 100 9.49 -10.28 -1.72
C ALA A 100 10.76 -9.88 -0.95
N ARG A 101 11.94 -10.27 -1.46
CA ARG A 101 13.22 -9.91 -0.84
C ARG A 101 13.44 -8.40 -0.82
N ASN A 102 13.12 -7.70 -1.90
CA ASN A 102 13.27 -6.24 -1.98
C ASN A 102 12.35 -5.52 -0.97
N ALA A 103 11.13 -6.02 -0.81
CA ALA A 103 10.20 -5.49 0.19
C ALA A 103 10.77 -5.57 1.61
N LEU A 104 11.41 -6.71 1.96
CA LEU A 104 11.90 -6.98 3.31
C LEU A 104 13.30 -6.39 3.59
N GLU A 105 14.17 -6.34 2.59
CA GLU A 105 15.58 -5.93 2.77
C GLU A 105 15.82 -4.46 2.39
N ILE A 106 14.97 -3.87 1.55
CA ILE A 106 15.18 -2.52 1.00
C ILE A 106 14.08 -1.56 1.44
N HIS A 107 12.86 -1.75 0.94
CA HIS A 107 11.80 -0.75 1.06
C HIS A 107 11.11 -0.73 2.44
N GLY A 108 10.90 -1.89 3.06
CA GLY A 108 10.40 -1.98 4.43
C GLY A 108 11.33 -1.30 5.44
N PRO A 109 12.64 -1.60 5.42
CA PRO A 109 13.62 -0.88 6.25
C PRO A 109 13.68 0.62 5.94
N ALA A 110 13.56 1.03 4.67
CA ALA A 110 13.51 2.45 4.31
C ALA A 110 12.29 3.14 4.93
N PHE A 111 11.10 2.54 4.81
CA PHE A 111 9.88 3.04 5.44
C PHE A 111 10.03 3.17 6.97
N SER A 112 10.55 2.14 7.65
CA SER A 112 10.78 2.17 9.09
C SER A 112 11.72 3.31 9.52
N ARG A 113 12.78 3.58 8.75
CA ARG A 113 13.68 4.72 9.01
C ARG A 113 12.97 6.07 8.82
N MET A 114 12.20 6.23 7.76
CA MET A 114 11.42 7.46 7.52
C MET A 114 10.41 7.71 8.63
N LEU A 115 9.73 6.66 9.10
CA LEU A 115 8.80 6.73 10.20
C LEU A 115 9.49 7.15 11.50
N ALA A 116 10.66 6.56 11.81
CA ALA A 116 11.45 6.95 12.97
C ALA A 116 11.88 8.42 12.91
N LEU A 117 12.36 8.89 11.74
CA LEU A 117 12.72 10.31 11.53
C LEU A 117 11.52 11.26 11.70
N LYS A 118 10.31 10.80 11.38
CA LYS A 118 9.07 11.57 11.57
C LYS A 118 8.60 11.60 13.03
N GLY A 119 9.18 10.81 13.92
CA GLY A 119 8.76 10.68 15.33
C GLY A 119 7.87 9.47 15.63
N GLY A 120 7.82 8.47 14.74
CA GLY A 120 7.04 7.26 14.90
C GLY A 120 5.66 7.33 14.25
N ILE A 121 4.85 6.28 14.44
CA ILE A 121 3.50 6.21 13.86
C ILE A 121 2.52 7.18 14.52
N GLU A 122 2.68 7.43 15.82
CA GLU A 122 1.81 8.32 16.60
C GLU A 122 1.98 9.80 16.21
N SER A 123 3.11 10.17 15.58
CA SER A 123 3.32 11.52 15.07
C SER A 123 2.67 11.75 13.69
N LEU A 124 2.14 10.70 13.06
CA LEU A 124 1.40 10.83 11.83
C LEU A 124 -0.05 11.22 12.17
N GLU A 125 -0.46 12.41 11.74
CA GLU A 125 -1.86 12.88 11.84
C GLU A 125 -2.76 12.17 10.82
N VAL A 126 -2.79 10.84 10.86
CA VAL A 126 -3.57 9.98 9.97
C VAL A 126 -4.89 9.59 10.65
N PRO A 127 -5.99 9.42 9.90
CA PRO A 127 -7.20 8.83 10.44
C PRO A 127 -6.93 7.42 10.99
N ARG A 128 -7.75 6.98 11.96
CA ARG A 128 -7.65 5.64 12.58
C ARG A 128 -7.51 4.50 11.55
N ILE A 129 -8.25 4.58 10.44
CA ILE A 129 -8.16 3.62 9.34
C ILE A 129 -6.74 3.60 8.75
N GLY A 130 -6.15 4.77 8.47
CA GLY A 130 -4.77 4.87 7.99
C GLY A 130 -3.78 4.26 8.97
N PHE A 131 -3.97 4.49 10.27
CA PHE A 131 -3.16 3.90 11.32
C PHE A 131 -3.23 2.36 11.33
N ALA A 132 -4.44 1.80 11.19
CA ALA A 132 -4.65 0.35 11.09
C ALA A 132 -3.98 -0.24 9.84
N LEU A 133 -4.04 0.46 8.71
CA LEU A 133 -3.41 0.03 7.45
C LEU A 133 -1.88 0.10 7.51
N ILE A 134 -1.32 1.10 8.18
CA ILE A 134 0.13 1.18 8.41
C ILE A 134 0.58 0.04 9.32
N LYS A 135 -0.12 -0.21 10.43
CA LYS A 135 0.17 -1.35 11.32
C LYS A 135 0.13 -2.68 10.56
N PHE A 136 -0.87 -2.85 9.71
CA PHE A 136 -0.96 -4.01 8.82
C PHE A 136 0.26 -4.11 7.88
N THR A 137 0.63 -3.00 7.24
CA THR A 137 1.80 -2.97 6.34
C THR A 137 3.06 -3.38 7.08
N THR A 138 3.27 -2.88 8.30
CA THR A 138 4.39 -3.28 9.15
C THR A 138 4.34 -4.76 9.52
N ASP A 139 3.16 -5.33 9.82
CA ASP A 139 3.00 -6.77 10.09
C ASP A 139 3.34 -7.61 8.86
N VAL A 140 2.82 -7.26 7.67
CA VAL A 140 3.13 -7.97 6.41
C VAL A 140 4.61 -7.96 6.08
N LEU A 141 5.29 -6.86 6.39
CA LEU A 141 6.73 -6.69 6.18
C LEU A 141 7.59 -7.25 7.33
N SER A 142 6.97 -7.85 8.36
CA SER A 142 7.69 -8.45 9.47
C SER A 142 8.52 -9.66 9.02
N SER A 143 9.72 -9.81 9.59
CA SER A 143 10.58 -10.97 9.35
C SER A 143 9.93 -12.29 9.78
N THR A 144 9.01 -12.26 10.75
CA THR A 144 8.21 -13.41 11.18
C THR A 144 7.32 -13.96 10.07
N ASN A 145 7.00 -13.13 9.08
CA ASN A 145 6.14 -13.47 7.95
C ASN A 145 6.96 -13.74 6.67
N SER A 146 8.29 -13.78 6.74
CA SER A 146 9.17 -13.93 5.56
C SER A 146 8.93 -15.23 4.78
N GLY A 147 8.64 -16.34 5.47
CA GLY A 147 8.33 -17.63 4.85
C GLY A 147 6.87 -17.82 4.40
N MET A 148 5.99 -16.84 4.63
CA MET A 148 4.58 -16.93 4.22
C MET A 148 4.41 -16.54 2.75
N SER A 149 3.54 -17.27 2.05
CA SER A 149 3.10 -16.89 0.70
C SER A 149 2.20 -15.65 0.75
N THR A 150 2.08 -14.94 -0.38
CA THR A 150 1.12 -13.85 -0.53
C THR A 150 -0.31 -14.32 -0.23
N GLY A 151 -0.70 -15.51 -0.70
CA GLY A 151 -2.00 -16.11 -0.41
C GLY A 151 -2.25 -16.31 1.09
N ASP A 152 -1.26 -16.76 1.85
CA ASP A 152 -1.38 -16.96 3.30
C ASP A 152 -1.53 -15.63 4.07
N LEU A 153 -0.77 -14.62 3.66
CA LEU A 153 -0.87 -13.27 4.23
C LEU A 153 -2.25 -12.66 3.96
N LEU A 154 -2.76 -12.79 2.74
CA LEU A 154 -4.09 -12.30 2.37
C LEU A 154 -5.22 -13.06 3.10
N LYS A 155 -5.09 -14.38 3.29
CA LYS A 155 -6.06 -15.20 4.06
C LYS A 155 -6.11 -14.82 5.53
N ARG A 156 -4.96 -14.51 6.14
CA ARG A 156 -4.87 -14.02 7.52
C ARG A 156 -5.51 -12.64 7.67
N TRP A 157 -5.36 -11.79 6.65
CA TRP A 157 -5.90 -10.43 6.64
C TRP A 157 -7.41 -10.37 6.41
N ALA A 158 -7.92 -11.17 5.48
CA ALA A 158 -9.33 -11.26 5.17
C ALA A 158 -9.80 -12.71 5.40
N PRO A 159 -10.33 -13.02 6.61
CA PRO A 159 -10.95 -14.32 6.87
C PRO A 159 -12.06 -14.62 5.87
N SER A 160 -12.39 -15.89 5.69
CA SER A 160 -13.31 -16.37 4.65
C SER A 160 -14.68 -15.66 4.63
N GLY A 161 -15.21 -15.26 5.79
CA GLY A 161 -16.46 -14.47 5.89
C GLY A 161 -16.37 -13.10 5.22
N LEU A 162 -15.26 -12.39 5.40
CA LEU A 162 -15.00 -11.07 4.79
C LEU A 162 -14.68 -11.19 3.29
N ARG A 163 -13.94 -12.23 2.86
CA ARG A 163 -13.66 -12.47 1.44
C ARG A 163 -14.90 -12.76 0.62
N LYS A 164 -15.91 -13.41 1.21
CA LYS A 164 -17.21 -13.65 0.56
C LYS A 164 -18.03 -12.37 0.37
N GLN A 165 -17.87 -11.40 1.26
CA GLN A 165 -18.53 -10.09 1.18
C GLN A 165 -17.82 -9.15 0.18
N HIS A 166 -16.55 -9.43 -0.13
CA HIS A 166 -15.74 -8.65 -1.06
C HIS A 166 -15.01 -9.55 -2.07
N PRO A 167 -15.64 -9.95 -3.19
CA PRO A 167 -15.17 -11.02 -4.07
C PRO A 167 -13.79 -10.76 -4.72
N GLY A 168 -13.33 -9.51 -4.84
CA GLY A 168 -11.97 -9.20 -5.32
C GLY A 168 -10.86 -9.82 -4.44
N TYR A 169 -11.13 -10.06 -3.17
CA TYR A 169 -10.18 -10.62 -2.21
C TYR A 169 -10.07 -12.14 -2.32
N GLY A 170 -11.16 -12.82 -2.71
CA GLY A 170 -11.15 -14.25 -3.00
C GLY A 170 -10.21 -14.55 -4.15
N SER A 171 -10.37 -13.81 -5.26
CA SER A 171 -9.54 -13.99 -6.46
C SER A 171 -8.04 -13.76 -6.21
N ALA A 172 -7.67 -12.76 -5.41
CA ALA A 172 -6.27 -12.46 -5.11
C ALA A 172 -5.62 -13.48 -4.16
N ALA A 173 -6.39 -14.07 -3.24
CA ALA A 173 -5.90 -15.09 -2.30
C ALA A 173 -5.87 -16.51 -2.87
N GLU A 174 -6.52 -16.74 -4.01
CA GLU A 174 -6.60 -18.03 -4.71
C GLU A 174 -5.62 -18.13 -5.89
N GLN A 175 -5.17 -16.99 -6.42
CA GLN A 175 -4.22 -16.90 -7.55
C GLN A 175 -2.75 -16.77 -7.10
N ALA A 176 -2.48 -16.64 -5.80
CA ALA A 176 -1.15 -16.43 -5.20
C ALA A 176 -0.81 -17.52 -4.19
#